data_AF-A0A4Q1T0G2-F1
#
_entry.id   AF-A0A4Q1T0G2-F1
#
_cell.length_a   1.000
_cell.length_b   1.000
_cell.length_c   1.000
_cell.angle_alpha   90.00
_cell.angle_beta   90.00
_cell.angle_gamma   90.00
#
_symmetry.space_group_name_H-M   'P 1'
#
loop_
_entity.id
_entity.type
_entity.pdbx_description
1 polymer ?
#
loop_
_entity_poly.entity_id
_entity_poly.type
_entity_poly.pdbx_seq_one_letter_code
_entity_poly.pdbx_strand_id
1 'polypeptide(L)'
;MQQEDNYKLGIQELHHIMPDVVDRYNDFTGVCFEEGVVSKKNKELIALGISLSHRDENCVRYHVGEALHKGATDQEIWETVNVAMAMSGGMIVSQSVHWVSDTISMRNGTQQ
;
A
#
# COMPACT_ATOMS: atom_id res chain seq x y z
N MET A 1 -7.16 -18.33 -4.12
CA MET A 1 -7.46 -18.70 -5.53
C MET A 1 -8.64 -17.89 -6.06
N GLN A 2 -9.87 -18.01 -5.54
CA GLN A 2 -11.04 -17.29 -6.12
C GLN A 2 -10.92 -15.75 -6.22
N GLN A 3 -10.16 -15.09 -5.34
CA GLN A 3 -10.11 -13.62 -5.27
C GLN A 3 -9.12 -12.98 -6.27
N GLU A 4 -8.00 -13.66 -6.54
CA GLU A 4 -7.02 -13.24 -7.57
C GLU A 4 -7.61 -13.39 -8.97
N ASP A 5 -8.43 -14.43 -9.19
CA ASP A 5 -9.14 -14.65 -10.45
C ASP A 5 -10.14 -13.51 -10.71
N ASN A 6 -10.84 -13.04 -9.68
CA ASN A 6 -11.79 -11.91 -9.81
C ASN A 6 -11.11 -10.59 -10.18
N TYR A 7 -9.91 -10.31 -9.64
CA TYR A 7 -9.18 -9.08 -9.99
C TYR A 7 -8.74 -9.10 -11.47
N LYS A 8 -8.17 -10.21 -11.93
CA LYS A 8 -7.72 -10.35 -13.32
C LYS A 8 -8.89 -10.24 -14.30
N LEU A 9 -10.01 -10.89 -13.99
CA LEU A 9 -11.24 -10.78 -14.78
C LEU A 9 -11.77 -9.34 -14.80
N GLY A 10 -11.74 -8.64 -13.66
CA GLY A 10 -12.17 -7.25 -13.57
C GLY A 10 -11.31 -6.28 -14.40
N ILE A 11 -9.99 -6.47 -14.43
CA ILE A 11 -9.09 -5.67 -15.29
C ILE A 11 -9.32 -5.97 -16.77
N GLN A 12 -9.57 -7.23 -17.14
CA GLN A 12 -9.91 -7.60 -18.52
C GLN A 12 -11.23 -6.95 -18.97
N GLU A 13 -12.26 -7.00 -18.13
CA GLU A 13 -13.53 -6.32 -18.41
C GLU A 13 -13.34 -4.80 -18.52
N LEU A 14 -12.55 -4.20 -17.62
CA LEU A 14 -12.22 -2.78 -17.69
C LEU A 14 -11.45 -2.42 -18.96
N HIS A 15 -10.57 -3.29 -19.45
CA HIS A 15 -9.85 -3.10 -20.72
C HIS A 15 -10.81 -3.09 -21.92
N HIS A 16 -11.84 -3.95 -21.90
CA HIS A 16 -12.89 -3.92 -22.93
C HIS A 16 -13.70 -2.62 -22.92
N ILE A 17 -13.95 -2.04 -21.74
CA ILE A 17 -14.75 -0.82 -21.60
C ILE A 17 -13.90 0.44 -21.86
N MET A 18 -12.65 0.46 -21.38
CA MET A 18 -11.75 1.63 -21.37
C MET A 18 -10.31 1.25 -21.73
N PRO A 19 -10.05 0.78 -22.96
CA PRO A 19 -8.73 0.23 -23.34
C PRO A 19 -7.61 1.25 -23.18
N ASP A 20 -7.79 2.47 -23.69
CA ASP A 20 -6.77 3.53 -23.61
C ASP A 20 -6.38 3.90 -22.16
N VAL A 21 -7.32 3.80 -21.22
CA VAL A 21 -7.05 4.10 -19.81
C VAL A 21 -6.25 2.97 -19.18
N VAL A 22 -6.65 1.73 -19.41
CA VAL A 22 -5.97 0.55 -18.86
C VAL A 22 -4.57 0.42 -19.44
N ASP A 23 -4.38 0.62 -20.74
CA ASP A 23 -3.07 0.56 -21.39
C ASP A 23 -2.12 1.62 -20.81
N ARG A 24 -2.57 2.88 -20.70
CA ARG A 24 -1.76 3.96 -20.11
C ARG A 24 -1.46 3.72 -18.63
N TYR A 25 -2.41 3.16 -17.89
CA TYR A 25 -2.19 2.80 -16.48
C TYR A 25 -1.14 1.69 -16.35
N ASN A 26 -1.22 0.65 -17.17
CA ASN A 26 -0.25 -0.45 -17.19
C ASN A 26 1.13 0.03 -17.60
N ASP A 27 1.24 0.90 -18.61
CA ASP A 27 2.52 1.50 -19.02
C ASP A 27 3.13 2.33 -17.89
N PHE A 28 2.33 3.22 -17.28
CA PHE A 28 2.78 4.07 -16.18
C PHE A 28 3.26 3.26 -14.98
N THR A 29 2.44 2.31 -14.52
CA THR A 29 2.78 1.45 -13.38
C THR A 29 3.97 0.55 -13.71
N GLY A 30 4.04 -0.01 -14.91
CA GLY A 30 5.18 -0.79 -15.39
C GLY A 30 6.49 -0.03 -15.27
N VAL A 31 6.55 1.21 -15.79
CA VAL A 31 7.72 2.09 -15.67
C VAL A 31 8.08 2.38 -14.21
N CYS A 32 7.09 2.59 -13.34
CA CYS A 32 7.34 2.85 -11.91
C CYS A 32 8.04 1.67 -11.21
N PHE A 33 7.78 0.43 -11.63
CA PHE A 33 8.38 -0.79 -11.08
C PHE A 33 9.62 -1.30 -11.84
N GLU A 34 10.17 -0.53 -12.79
CA GLU A 34 11.45 -0.89 -13.42
C GLU A 34 12.63 -0.82 -12.44
N GLU A 35 13.75 -1.48 -12.78
CA GLU A 35 14.95 -1.43 -11.94
C GLU A 35 15.56 -0.02 -11.98
N GLY A 36 16.08 0.46 -10.85
CA GLY A 36 16.72 1.77 -10.75
C GLY A 36 17.57 1.88 -9.50
N VAL A 37 17.73 3.10 -8.97
CA VAL A 37 18.43 3.31 -7.68
C VAL A 37 17.72 2.58 -6.53
N VAL A 38 16.38 2.55 -6.58
CA VAL A 38 15.58 1.66 -5.75
C VAL A 38 15.34 0.38 -6.56
N SER A 39 15.78 -0.75 -6.02
CA SER A 39 15.66 -2.04 -6.71
C SER A 39 14.23 -2.49 -6.85
N LYS A 40 13.95 -3.34 -7.85
CA LYS A 40 12.62 -3.95 -8.06
C LYS A 40 12.08 -4.58 -6.77
N LYS A 41 12.91 -5.36 -6.08
CA LYS A 41 12.57 -5.96 -4.78
C LYS A 41 12.11 -4.91 -3.77
N ASN A 42 12.90 -3.85 -3.60
CA ASN A 42 12.59 -2.82 -2.60
C ASN A 42 11.35 -2.00 -2.99
N LYS A 43 11.08 -1.80 -4.28
CA LYS A 43 9.84 -1.17 -4.76
C LYS A 43 8.60 -2.00 -4.39
N GLU A 44 8.66 -3.32 -4.53
CA GLU A 44 7.57 -4.21 -4.10
C GLU A 44 7.38 -4.19 -2.58
N LEU A 45 8.46 -4.18 -1.79
CA LEU A 45 8.35 -4.07 -0.32
C LEU A 45 7.72 -2.73 0.10
N ILE A 46 8.05 -1.62 -0.58
CA ILE A 46 7.39 -0.33 -0.37
C ILE A 46 5.89 -0.43 -0.70
N ALA A 47 5.55 -1.00 -1.87
CA ALA A 47 4.17 -1.16 -2.29
C ALA A 47 3.37 -2.07 -1.34
N LEU A 48 3.99 -3.12 -0.81
CA LEU A 48 3.42 -3.95 0.24
C LEU A 48 3.10 -3.14 1.51
N GLY A 49 4.04 -2.31 1.97
CA GLY A 49 3.81 -1.42 3.13
C GLY A 49 2.60 -0.50 2.93
N ILE A 50 2.47 0.09 1.74
CA ILE A 50 1.33 0.94 1.35
C ILE A 50 0.04 0.12 1.29
N SER A 51 0.08 -1.11 0.76
CA SER A 51 -1.08 -1.98 0.66
C SER A 51 -1.63 -2.35 2.05
N LEU A 52 -0.73 -2.64 2.99
CA LEU A 52 -1.09 -2.91 4.39
C LEU A 52 -1.73 -1.71 5.08
N SER A 53 -1.20 -0.50 4.88
CA SER A 53 -1.76 0.71 5.50
C SER A 53 -3.16 1.04 4.99
N HIS A 54 -3.50 0.66 3.75
CA HIS A 54 -4.81 0.88 3.14
C HIS A 54 -5.77 -0.31 3.28
N ARG A 55 -5.32 -1.42 3.90
CA ARG A 55 -6.12 -2.65 4.08
C ARG A 55 -6.62 -3.25 2.76
N ASP A 56 -5.81 -3.15 1.71
CA ASP A 56 -6.13 -3.71 0.39
C ASP A 56 -5.63 -5.15 0.29
N GLU A 57 -6.53 -6.12 0.46
CA GLU A 57 -6.19 -7.54 0.45
C GLU A 57 -5.60 -8.00 -0.89
N ASN A 58 -6.11 -7.49 -2.01
CA ASN A 58 -5.64 -7.90 -3.33
C ASN A 58 -4.24 -7.37 -3.60
N CYS A 59 -4.00 -6.09 -3.29
CA CYS A 59 -2.67 -5.49 -3.42
C CYS A 59 -1.65 -6.13 -2.47
N VAL A 60 -2.04 -6.47 -1.24
CA VAL A 60 -1.14 -7.20 -0.31
C VAL A 60 -0.71 -8.54 -0.94
N ARG A 61 -1.65 -9.34 -1.44
CA ARG A 61 -1.32 -10.65 -2.05
C ARG A 61 -0.44 -10.49 -3.28
N TYR A 62 -0.78 -9.55 -4.16
CA TYR A 62 -0.02 -9.25 -5.36
C TYR A 62 1.43 -8.84 -5.05
N HIS A 63 1.62 -7.84 -4.17
CA HIS A 63 2.95 -7.31 -3.87
C HIS A 63 3.79 -8.25 -3.01
N VAL A 64 3.20 -9.14 -2.19
CA VAL A 64 3.94 -10.25 -1.58
C VAL A 64 4.47 -11.20 -2.65
N GLY A 65 3.62 -11.62 -3.59
CA GLY A 65 4.02 -12.52 -4.67
C GLY A 65 5.13 -11.95 -5.55
N GLU A 66 4.98 -10.69 -5.96
CA GLU A 66 5.98 -9.98 -6.77
C GLU A 66 7.30 -9.76 -6.01
N ALA A 67 7.24 -9.37 -4.74
CA ALA A 67 8.44 -9.21 -3.91
C ALA A 67 9.24 -10.53 -3.82
N LEU A 68 8.55 -11.65 -3.53
CA LEU A 68 9.16 -12.99 -3.49
C LEU A 68 9.75 -13.38 -4.86
N HIS A 69 9.02 -13.13 -5.96
CA HIS A 69 9.51 -13.39 -7.31
C HIS A 69 10.79 -12.59 -7.64
N LYS A 70 10.89 -11.37 -7.11
CA LYS A 70 12.06 -10.48 -7.23
C LYS A 70 13.15 -10.75 -6.19
N GLY A 71 13.05 -11.85 -5.44
CA GLY A 71 14.10 -12.33 -4.54
C GLY A 71 14.01 -11.80 -3.11
N ALA A 72 12.87 -11.27 -2.69
CA ALA A 72 12.62 -11.02 -1.27
C ALA A 72 12.57 -12.32 -0.48
N THR A 73 13.09 -12.27 0.75
CA THR A 73 12.95 -13.35 1.71
C THR A 73 11.70 -13.19 2.55
N ASP A 74 11.19 -14.29 3.13
CA ASP A 74 10.10 -14.24 4.10
C ASP A 74 10.40 -13.26 5.26
N GLN A 75 11.68 -13.19 5.67
CA GLN A 75 12.14 -12.27 6.70
C GLN A 75 11.95 -10.80 6.29
N GLU A 76 12.31 -10.43 5.07
CA GLU A 76 12.11 -9.06 4.55
C GLU A 76 10.63 -8.67 4.45
N ILE A 77 9.77 -9.63 4.12
CA ILE A 77 8.31 -9.44 4.10
C ILE A 77 7.81 -9.14 5.52
N TRP A 78 8.19 -9.94 6.51
CA TRP A 78 7.79 -9.72 7.91
C TRP A 78 8.37 -8.44 8.51
N GLU A 79 9.61 -8.07 8.16
CA GLU A 79 10.17 -6.78 8.55
C GLU A 79 9.40 -5.61 7.94
N THR A 80 8.95 -5.73 6.69
CA THR A 80 8.07 -4.75 6.04
C THR A 80 6.73 -4.62 6.77
N VAL A 81 6.13 -5.73 7.21
CA VAL A 81 4.91 -5.73 8.04
C VAL A 81 5.15 -4.97 9.35
N ASN A 82 6.27 -5.21 10.02
CA ASN A 82 6.61 -4.51 11.28
C ASN A 82 6.74 -2.99 11.07
N VAL A 83 7.36 -2.55 9.95
CA VAL A 83 7.43 -1.14 9.58
C VAL A 83 6.03 -0.55 9.35
N ALA A 84 5.16 -1.25 8.62
CA ALA A 84 3.78 -0.82 8.39
C ALA A 84 2.96 -0.70 9.69
N MET A 85 3.15 -1.64 10.63
CA MET A 85 2.55 -1.58 11.96
C MET A 85 3.02 -0.36 12.76
N ALA A 86 4.34 -0.10 12.76
CA ALA A 86 4.93 1.04 13.47
C ALA A 86 4.37 2.38 12.94
N MET A 87 4.30 2.53 11.61
CA MET A 87 3.73 3.72 10.98
C MET A 87 2.25 3.90 11.33
N SER A 88 1.47 2.82 11.32
CA SER A 88 0.04 2.86 11.67
C SER A 88 -0.18 3.27 13.13
N GLY A 89 0.62 2.75 14.07
CA GLY A 89 0.59 3.15 15.47
C GLY A 89 0.98 4.63 15.66
N GLY A 90 2.02 5.09 14.98
CA GLY A 90 2.46 6.49 15.01
C GLY A 90 1.39 7.47 14.53
N MET A 91 0.65 7.11 13.47
CA MET A 91 -0.49 7.91 12.99
C MET A 91 -1.59 8.07 14.05
N ILE A 92 -1.92 7.00 14.79
CA ILE A 92 -2.92 7.05 15.87
C ILE A 92 -2.46 7.98 16.98
N VAL A 93 -1.20 7.87 17.41
CA VAL A 93 -0.64 8.74 18.47
C VAL A 93 -0.66 10.20 18.03
N SER A 94 -0.17 10.49 16.82
CA SER A 94 -0.13 11.86 16.27
C SER A 94 -1.53 12.47 16.17
N GLN A 95 -2.50 11.73 15.65
CA GLN A 95 -3.89 12.20 15.52
C GLN A 95 -4.55 12.37 16.89
N SER A 96 -4.24 11.50 17.85
CA SER A 96 -4.77 11.62 19.22
C SER A 96 -4.26 12.88 19.90
N VAL A 97 -2.95 13.14 19.84
CA VAL A 97 -2.38 14.33 20.48
C VAL A 97 -2.93 15.60 19.85
N HIS A 98 -3.09 15.67 18.53
CA HIS A 98 -3.64 16.86 17.88
C HIS A 98 -5.15 16.95 18.09
N TRP A 99 -5.94 16.04 17.50
CA TRP A 99 -7.39 16.23 17.45
C TRP A 99 -8.08 15.95 18.78
N VAL A 100 -7.65 14.92 19.53
CA VAL A 100 -8.30 14.59 20.81
C VAL A 100 -7.93 15.62 21.87
N SER A 101 -6.64 15.95 22.03
CA SER A 101 -6.24 16.96 23.02
C SER A 101 -6.81 18.34 22.69
N ASP A 102 -6.79 18.76 21.42
CA ASP A 102 -7.34 20.06 21.02
C ASP A 102 -8.85 20.12 21.31
N THR A 103 -9.59 19.06 20.99
CA THR A 103 -11.03 18.99 21.26
C THR A 103 -11.32 19.06 22.77
N ILE A 104 -10.53 18.39 23.61
CA ILE A 104 -10.69 18.45 25.07
C ILE A 104 -10.40 19.86 25.60
N SER A 105 -9.33 20.50 25.13
CA SER A 105 -8.96 21.87 25.54
C SER A 105 -10.03 22.88 25.14
N MET A 106 -10.57 22.78 23.93
CA MET A 106 -11.68 23.63 23.46
C MET A 106 -12.94 23.47 24.32
N ARG A 107 -13.28 22.24 24.73
CA ARG A 107 -14.41 21.99 25.64
C ARG A 107 -14.21 22.65 27.01
N ASN A 108 -12.99 22.66 27.53
CA ASN A 108 -12.68 23.14 28.88
C ASN A 108 -12.44 24.66 28.94
N GLY A 109 -12.67 25.40 27.85
CA GLY A 109 -12.51 26.86 27.80
C GLY A 109 -11.08 27.34 28.04
N THR A 110 -10.09 26.43 27.95
CA THR A 110 -8.68 26.74 28.20
C THR A 110 -8.02 27.02 26.85
N GLN A 111 -8.27 28.22 26.31
CA GLN A 111 -7.35 28.79 25.32
C GLN A 111 -6.25 29.52 26.08
N GLN A 112 -5.00 29.11 25.86
CA GLN A 112 -3.84 29.97 26.02
C GLN A 112 -3.27 30.22 24.63
#